data_AF-A0A8D0GKG0-F1
#
_entry.id   AF-A0A8D0GKG0-F1
#
_cell.length_a   1.000
_cell.length_b   1.000
_cell.length_c   1.000
_cell.angle_alpha   90.00
_cell.angle_beta   90.00
_cell.angle_gamma   90.00
#
_symmetry.space_group_name_H-M   'P 1'
#
loop_
_entity.id
_entity.type
_entity.pdbx_description
1 polymer ?
#
loop_
_entity_poly.entity_id
_entity_poly.type
_entity_poly.pdbx_seq_one_letter_code
_entity_poly.pdbx_strand_id
1 'polypeptide(L)'
;KEFGKERLLAFKQESEAERQETLIRLTFFLEGIGVCGWILVSLSFLLVLITFPFSIWMCIKIVKEYERAVVFRLGLILSKRAKGPGLILILPCTDVFIKVDLRTVTCNIPPQEILTKDSVTTQVDGVVYYKIQSAVCAVANVANVHLATYLLAQTTLRNVLGTQSLSQILSSREDIAHNIQVILDNATYQWGIKVARVEIKDVRIPVQMQRSMAAEAEATREGRAKVVAAEGEMNASRVLKQASLVLSESPAALQLRYLQTLATLATEKSSTIVFPLPMNILQGLHMSTGNKKPSH
;
A
#
# COMPACT_ATOMS: atom_id res chain seq x y z
N LYS A 1 2.98 -0.35 81.56
CA LYS A 1 3.86 -1.27 80.80
C LYS A 1 3.53 -2.75 81.06
N GLU A 2 2.89 -3.12 82.18
CA GLU A 2 2.48 -4.51 82.46
C GLU A 2 1.23 -4.96 81.70
N PHE A 3 0.23 -4.09 81.54
CA PHE A 3 -1.02 -4.40 80.80
C PHE A 3 -0.85 -4.80 79.33
N GLY A 4 0.26 -4.42 78.69
CA GLY A 4 0.56 -4.76 77.29
C GLY A 4 1.21 -6.14 77.11
N LYS A 5 1.91 -6.64 78.14
CA LYS A 5 2.56 -7.97 78.09
C LYS A 5 1.56 -9.10 78.26
N GLU A 6 0.53 -8.92 79.09
CA GLU A 6 -0.51 -9.95 79.30
C GLU A 6 -1.39 -10.15 78.06
N ARG A 7 -1.74 -9.09 77.32
CA ARG A 7 -2.50 -9.23 76.06
C ARG A 7 -1.70 -9.90 74.94
N LEU A 8 -0.39 -9.68 74.88
CA LEU A 8 0.49 -10.35 73.91
C LEU A 8 0.69 -11.84 74.25
N LEU A 9 0.72 -12.20 75.53
CA LEU A 9 0.76 -13.60 75.97
C LEU A 9 -0.58 -14.32 75.71
N ALA A 10 -1.71 -13.66 75.94
CA ALA A 10 -3.03 -14.21 75.62
C ALA A 10 -3.22 -14.46 74.11
N PHE A 11 -2.82 -13.52 73.26
CA PHE A 11 -2.92 -13.66 71.80
C PHE A 11 -1.97 -14.76 71.25
N LYS A 12 -0.83 -14.97 71.91
CA LYS A 12 0.12 -16.04 71.56
C LYS A 12 -0.41 -17.42 71.99
N GLN A 13 -1.08 -17.51 73.14
CA GLN A 13 -1.73 -18.75 73.60
C GLN A 13 -2.95 -19.12 72.73
N GLU A 14 -3.72 -18.13 72.28
CA GLU A 14 -4.87 -18.36 71.39
C GLU A 14 -4.41 -18.84 69.99
N SER A 15 -3.31 -18.29 69.48
CA SER A 15 -2.69 -18.74 68.22
C SER A 15 -2.05 -20.14 68.29
N GLU A 16 -1.47 -20.51 69.44
CA GLU A 16 -0.91 -21.85 69.65
C GLU A 16 -2.01 -22.91 69.87
N ALA A 17 -3.13 -22.54 70.50
CA ALA A 17 -4.29 -23.41 70.69
C ALA A 17 -5.02 -23.73 69.37
N GLU A 18 -5.21 -22.77 68.47
CA GLU A 18 -5.77 -23.03 67.12
C GLU A 18 -4.85 -23.91 66.27
N ARG A 19 -3.52 -23.74 66.40
CA ARG A 19 -2.53 -24.62 65.74
C ARG A 19 -2.55 -26.05 66.31
N GLN A 20 -2.77 -26.20 67.62
CA GLN A 20 -2.91 -27.52 68.24
C GLN A 20 -4.23 -28.20 67.86
N GLU A 21 -5.36 -27.48 67.80
CA GLU A 21 -6.63 -28.06 67.33
C GLU A 21 -6.57 -28.52 65.87
N THR A 22 -5.92 -27.75 64.99
CA THR A 22 -5.73 -28.14 63.58
C THR A 22 -4.80 -29.34 63.43
N LEU A 23 -3.73 -29.43 64.22
CA LEU A 23 -2.84 -30.60 64.26
C LEU A 23 -3.54 -31.84 64.85
N ILE A 24 -4.31 -31.69 65.92
CA ILE A 24 -5.04 -32.79 66.58
C ILE A 24 -6.14 -33.35 65.66
N ARG A 25 -6.86 -32.47 64.94
CA ARG A 25 -7.82 -32.90 63.91
C ARG A 25 -7.14 -33.61 62.75
N LEU A 26 -5.91 -33.23 62.38
CA LEU A 26 -5.12 -33.92 61.36
C LEU A 26 -4.66 -35.31 61.84
N THR A 27 -4.18 -35.43 63.08
CA THR A 27 -3.72 -36.70 63.66
C THR A 27 -4.86 -37.69 63.90
N PHE A 28 -6.03 -37.24 64.35
CA PHE A 28 -7.21 -38.11 64.53
C PHE A 28 -7.76 -38.61 63.19
N PHE A 29 -7.63 -37.82 62.12
CA PHE A 29 -7.95 -38.25 60.77
C PHE A 29 -7.00 -39.33 60.26
N LEU A 30 -5.74 -39.38 60.72
CA LEU A 30 -4.74 -40.36 60.32
C LEU A 30 -4.89 -41.72 61.05
N GLU A 31 -5.40 -41.75 62.28
CA GLU A 31 -5.53 -42.98 63.08
C GLU A 31 -6.74 -43.86 62.74
N GLY A 32 -7.80 -43.30 62.12
CA GLY A 32 -9.02 -44.03 61.77
C GLY A 32 -9.05 -44.65 60.37
N ILE A 33 -8.00 -44.43 59.57
CA ILE A 33 -7.95 -44.87 58.17
C ILE A 33 -7.36 -46.29 58.15
N GLY A 34 -8.23 -47.31 58.06
CA GLY A 34 -7.80 -48.69 57.82
C GLY A 34 -6.96 -48.82 56.53
N VAL A 35 -6.30 -49.96 56.32
CA VAL A 35 -5.42 -50.23 55.15
C VAL A 35 -6.09 -49.84 53.81
N CYS A 36 -7.40 -50.04 53.70
CA CYS A 36 -8.20 -49.65 52.53
C CYS A 36 -8.19 -48.13 52.25
N GLY A 37 -8.23 -47.29 53.28
CA GLY A 37 -8.22 -45.85 53.10
C GLY A 37 -6.84 -45.29 52.73
N TRP A 38 -5.76 -45.88 53.23
CA TRP A 38 -4.40 -45.56 52.78
C TRP A 38 -4.20 -45.91 51.29
N ILE A 39 -4.78 -47.02 50.82
CA ILE A 39 -4.79 -47.40 49.40
C ILE A 39 -5.54 -46.36 48.56
N LEU A 40 -6.72 -45.89 49.00
CA LEU A 40 -7.50 -44.86 48.29
C LEU A 40 -6.79 -43.50 48.25
N VAL A 41 -6.18 -43.07 49.36
CA VAL A 41 -5.41 -41.81 49.41
C VAL A 41 -4.19 -41.90 48.49
N SER A 42 -3.47 -43.02 48.51
CA SER A 42 -2.34 -43.24 47.61
C SER A 42 -2.76 -43.26 46.14
N LEU A 43 -3.91 -43.88 45.81
CA LEU A 43 -4.44 -43.93 44.44
C LEU A 43 -4.89 -42.55 43.94
N SER A 44 -5.53 -41.76 44.79
CA SER A 44 -5.92 -40.37 44.49
C SER A 44 -4.69 -39.49 44.24
N PHE A 45 -3.67 -39.61 45.10
CA PHE A 45 -2.43 -38.87 44.94
C PHE A 45 -1.70 -39.28 43.65
N LEU A 46 -1.67 -40.58 43.33
CA LEU A 46 -1.11 -41.11 42.08
C LEU A 46 -1.84 -40.53 40.86
N LEU A 47 -3.18 -40.48 40.87
CA LEU A 47 -3.98 -39.90 39.79
C LEU A 47 -3.70 -38.40 39.60
N VAL A 48 -3.62 -37.63 40.68
CA VAL A 48 -3.26 -36.20 40.62
C VAL A 48 -1.84 -36.04 40.07
N LEU A 49 -0.88 -36.85 40.53
CA LEU A 49 0.51 -36.77 40.11
C LEU A 49 0.70 -37.12 38.63
N ILE A 50 -0.11 -38.03 38.08
CA ILE A 50 -0.12 -38.38 36.65
C ILE A 50 -0.85 -37.31 35.80
N THR A 51 -1.98 -36.78 36.29
CA THR A 51 -2.80 -35.83 35.52
C THR A 51 -2.26 -34.40 35.53
N PHE A 52 -1.55 -34.01 36.59
CA PHE A 52 -0.95 -32.69 36.74
C PHE A 52 0.05 -32.31 35.62
N PRO A 53 1.08 -33.12 35.28
CA PRO A 53 2.01 -32.78 34.20
C PRO A 53 1.31 -32.72 32.83
N PHE A 54 0.32 -33.58 32.59
CA PHE A 54 -0.47 -33.56 31.36
C PHE A 54 -1.31 -32.29 31.23
N SER A 55 -1.93 -31.85 32.33
CA SER A 55 -2.71 -30.61 32.38
C SER A 55 -1.87 -29.37 32.09
N ILE A 56 -0.67 -29.28 32.68
CA ILE A 56 0.25 -28.15 32.46
C ILE A 56 0.70 -28.09 31.00
N TRP A 57 1.06 -29.23 30.41
CA TRP A 57 1.47 -29.27 29.00
C TRP A 57 0.34 -28.78 28.09
N MET A 58 -0.90 -29.23 28.32
CA MET A 58 -2.04 -28.80 27.51
C MET A 58 -2.31 -27.29 27.61
N CYS A 59 -2.02 -26.68 28.76
CA CYS A 59 -2.23 -25.25 29.00
C CYS A 59 -1.21 -24.36 28.27
N ILE A 60 -0.05 -24.88 27.91
CA ILE A 60 1.01 -24.10 27.25
C ILE A 60 0.80 -24.12 25.74
N LYS A 61 0.53 -22.94 25.16
CA LYS A 61 0.43 -22.76 23.71
C LYS A 61 1.41 -21.71 23.23
N ILE A 62 2.04 -21.99 22.09
CA ILE A 62 2.99 -21.08 21.45
C ILE A 62 2.25 -20.30 20.36
N VAL A 63 2.36 -18.97 20.42
CA VAL A 63 1.86 -18.05 19.40
C VAL A 63 3.05 -17.48 18.63
N LYS A 64 2.95 -17.50 17.31
CA LYS A 64 4.01 -17.02 16.41
C LYS A 64 4.13 -15.51 16.47
N GLU A 65 5.27 -14.97 16.07
CA GLU A 65 5.54 -13.52 16.17
C GLU A 65 4.57 -12.63 15.40
N TYR A 66 4.13 -13.11 14.23
CA TYR A 66 3.18 -12.43 13.34
C TYR A 66 1.71 -12.69 13.70
N GLU A 67 1.44 -13.57 14.67
CA GLU A 67 0.10 -13.87 15.17
C GLU A 67 -0.16 -13.12 16.48
N ARG A 68 -1.42 -12.82 16.74
CA ARG A 68 -1.90 -12.40 18.07
C ARG A 68 -3.06 -13.27 18.48
N ALA A 69 -3.08 -13.64 19.75
CA ALA A 69 -4.18 -14.42 20.33
C ALA A 69 -5.12 -13.51 21.11
N VAL A 70 -6.39 -13.54 20.74
CA VAL A 70 -7.50 -12.97 21.52
C VAL A 70 -8.06 -14.10 22.36
N VAL A 71 -8.04 -13.94 23.69
CA VAL A 71 -8.51 -14.95 24.64
C VAL A 71 -9.81 -14.48 25.28
N PHE A 72 -10.84 -15.31 25.14
CA PHE A 72 -12.14 -15.17 25.76
C PHE A 72 -12.20 -16.11 26.95
N ARG A 73 -12.53 -15.60 28.13
CA ARG A 73 -12.78 -16.40 29.33
C ARG A 73 -14.22 -16.25 29.72
N LEU A 74 -14.98 -17.35 29.72
CA LEU A 74 -16.42 -17.34 30.03
C LEU A 74 -17.20 -16.28 29.22
N GLY A 75 -16.82 -16.06 27.95
CA GLY A 75 -17.44 -15.07 27.07
C GLY A 75 -16.96 -13.63 27.25
N LEU A 76 -16.12 -13.33 28.24
CA LEU A 76 -15.54 -12.00 28.46
C LEU A 76 -14.14 -11.91 27.83
N ILE A 77 -13.85 -10.76 27.23
CA ILE A 77 -12.51 -10.46 26.71
C ILE A 77 -11.60 -10.18 27.90
N LEU A 78 -10.66 -11.08 28.17
CA LEU A 78 -9.83 -11.05 29.38
C LEU A 78 -8.91 -9.83 29.46
N SER A 79 -8.52 -9.26 28.31
CA SER A 79 -7.63 -8.10 28.26
C SER A 79 -8.00 -7.16 27.13
N LYS A 80 -7.99 -5.86 27.40
CA LYS A 80 -8.22 -4.81 26.39
C LYS A 80 -7.19 -4.81 25.25
N ARG A 81 -6.04 -5.48 25.44
CA ARG A 81 -5.03 -5.72 24.39
C ARG A 81 -4.88 -7.20 24.12
N ALA A 82 -4.67 -7.55 22.85
CA ALA A 82 -4.34 -8.92 22.46
C ALA A 82 -3.01 -9.35 23.09
N LYS A 83 -2.92 -10.61 23.50
CA LYS A 83 -1.68 -11.14 24.09
C LYS A 83 -0.58 -11.20 23.01
N GLY A 84 0.61 -10.76 23.40
CA GLY A 84 1.80 -10.71 22.55
C GLY A 84 2.30 -12.12 22.14
N PRO A 85 3.32 -12.18 21.28
CA PRO A 85 3.85 -13.44 20.80
C PRO A 85 4.61 -14.18 21.90
N GLY A 86 4.76 -15.50 21.76
CA GLY A 86 5.45 -16.35 22.73
C GLY A 86 4.53 -17.34 23.44
N LEU A 87 4.92 -17.71 24.66
CA LEU A 87 4.23 -18.70 25.47
C LEU A 87 3.04 -18.06 26.17
N ILE A 88 1.84 -18.57 25.87
CA ILE A 88 0.60 -18.14 26.50
C ILE A 88 -0.01 -19.33 27.23
N LEU A 89 -0.32 -19.12 28.51
CA LEU A 89 -1.07 -20.08 29.31
C LEU A 89 -2.57 -19.86 29.09
N ILE A 90 -3.24 -20.90 28.61
CA ILE A 90 -4.67 -20.92 28.26
C ILE A 90 -5.30 -22.12 28.95
N LEU A 91 -6.37 -21.90 29.72
CA LEU A 91 -7.07 -22.99 30.39
C LEU A 91 -8.04 -23.69 29.41
N PRO A 92 -7.90 -24.99 29.14
CA PRO A 92 -8.63 -25.67 28.07
C PRO A 92 -10.15 -25.72 28.24
N CYS A 93 -10.67 -25.61 29.46
CA CYS A 93 -12.11 -25.71 29.73
C CYS A 93 -12.83 -24.35 29.81
N THR A 94 -12.12 -23.28 30.20
CA THR A 94 -12.73 -21.96 30.44
C THR A 94 -12.36 -20.91 29.39
N ASP A 95 -11.23 -21.11 28.71
CA ASP A 95 -10.63 -20.12 27.83
C ASP A 95 -10.73 -20.58 26.36
N VAL A 96 -11.35 -19.76 25.52
CA VAL A 96 -11.36 -19.91 24.07
C VAL A 96 -10.38 -18.90 23.49
N PHE A 97 -9.50 -19.32 22.58
CA PHE A 97 -8.54 -18.41 21.94
C PHE A 97 -8.73 -18.40 20.43
N ILE A 98 -8.63 -17.21 19.84
CA ILE A 98 -8.68 -17.00 18.39
C ILE A 98 -7.35 -16.37 17.98
N LYS A 99 -6.66 -17.02 17.04
CA LYS A 99 -5.41 -16.52 16.46
C LYS A 99 -5.74 -15.64 15.26
N VAL A 100 -5.15 -14.45 15.23
CA VAL A 100 -5.31 -13.48 14.16
C VAL A 100 -3.94 -13.14 13.58
N ASP A 101 -3.81 -13.22 12.27
CA ASP A 101 -2.60 -12.81 11.55
C ASP A 101 -2.57 -11.28 11.39
N LEU A 102 -1.43 -10.66 11.70
CA LEU A 102 -1.20 -9.22 11.55
C LEU A 102 -0.54 -8.84 10.22
N ARG A 103 -0.19 -9.82 9.38
CA ARG A 103 0.44 -9.56 8.08
C ARG A 103 -0.50 -8.83 7.13
N THR A 104 0.09 -8.18 6.13
CA THR A 104 -0.67 -7.58 5.03
C THR A 104 -1.30 -8.69 4.20
N VAL A 105 -2.61 -8.64 4.04
CA VAL A 105 -3.41 -9.55 3.22
C VAL A 105 -3.98 -8.76 2.03
N THR A 106 -4.08 -9.43 0.90
CA THR A 106 -4.68 -8.90 -0.33
C THR A 106 -6.12 -9.36 -0.46
N CYS A 107 -7.03 -8.42 -0.70
CA CYS A 107 -8.41 -8.68 -1.09
C CYS A 107 -8.59 -8.30 -2.55
N ASN A 108 -8.82 -9.31 -3.38
CA ASN A 108 -9.09 -9.14 -4.81
C ASN A 108 -10.58 -8.89 -5.02
N ILE A 109 -10.91 -7.78 -5.68
CA ILE A 109 -12.27 -7.42 -6.05
C ILE A 109 -12.49 -7.92 -7.48
N PRO A 110 -13.49 -8.77 -7.73
CA PRO A 110 -13.76 -9.24 -9.09
C PRO A 110 -14.20 -8.08 -9.99
N PRO A 111 -14.08 -8.23 -11.33
CA PRO A 111 -14.54 -7.22 -12.27
C PRO A 111 -16.01 -6.85 -12.01
N GLN A 112 -16.27 -5.55 -11.83
CA GLN A 112 -17.61 -5.01 -11.64
C GLN A 112 -18.03 -4.17 -12.83
N GLU A 113 -19.24 -4.43 -13.33
CA GLU A 113 -19.90 -3.55 -14.28
C GLU A 113 -20.43 -2.31 -13.57
N ILE A 114 -19.94 -1.14 -14.01
CA ILE A 114 -20.30 0.16 -13.47
C ILE A 114 -20.64 1.12 -14.61
N LEU A 115 -21.53 2.07 -14.30
CA LEU A 115 -21.80 3.22 -15.16
C LEU A 115 -21.02 4.41 -14.63
N THR A 116 -20.15 4.99 -15.45
CA THR A 116 -19.40 6.20 -15.09
C THR A 116 -20.30 7.45 -15.16
N LYS A 117 -19.78 8.59 -14.69
CA LYS A 117 -20.47 9.88 -14.79
C LYS A 117 -20.88 10.26 -16.22
N ASP A 118 -20.13 9.80 -17.22
CA ASP A 118 -20.37 10.08 -18.63
C ASP A 118 -21.33 9.06 -19.28
N SER A 119 -22.04 8.27 -18.47
CA SER A 119 -22.95 7.21 -18.93
C SER A 119 -22.26 6.12 -19.77
N VAL A 120 -20.98 5.85 -19.50
CA VAL A 120 -20.24 4.75 -20.14
C VAL A 120 -20.25 3.52 -19.25
N THR A 121 -20.64 2.38 -19.82
CA THR A 121 -20.49 1.09 -19.15
C THR A 121 -19.04 0.64 -19.20
N THR A 122 -18.44 0.39 -18.03
CA THR A 122 -17.08 -0.14 -17.91
C THR A 122 -17.02 -1.25 -16.89
N GLN A 123 -16.10 -2.19 -17.10
CA GLN A 123 -15.77 -3.23 -16.12
C GLN A 123 -14.45 -2.87 -15.46
N VAL A 124 -14.46 -2.72 -14.14
CA VAL A 124 -13.26 -2.37 -13.36
C VAL A 124 -13.01 -3.43 -12.30
N ASP A 125 -11.76 -3.91 -12.21
CA ASP A 125 -11.29 -4.74 -11.11
C ASP A 125 -10.20 -4.01 -10.28
N GLY A 126 -9.93 -4.53 -9.09
CA GLY A 126 -9.00 -3.89 -8.17
C GLY A 126 -8.57 -4.78 -7.02
N VAL A 127 -7.53 -4.36 -6.32
CA VAL A 127 -6.96 -5.07 -5.18
C VAL A 127 -6.77 -4.12 -4.01
N VAL A 128 -7.19 -4.55 -2.83
CA VAL A 128 -6.99 -3.82 -1.57
C VAL A 128 -5.97 -4.55 -0.72
N TYR A 129 -4.92 -3.85 -0.32
CA TYR A 129 -3.93 -4.35 0.62
C TYR A 129 -4.24 -3.75 1.99
N TYR A 130 -4.51 -4.61 2.96
CA TYR A 130 -4.77 -4.19 4.33
C TYR A 130 -4.08 -5.12 5.32
N LYS A 131 -3.92 -4.64 6.55
CA LYS A 131 -3.43 -5.44 7.66
C LYS A 131 -4.29 -5.20 8.89
N ILE A 132 -4.39 -6.21 9.74
CA ILE A 132 -5.08 -6.05 11.02
C ILE A 132 -4.14 -5.34 11.98
N GLN A 133 -4.52 -4.17 12.48
CA GLN A 133 -3.77 -3.41 13.47
C GLN A 133 -4.17 -3.81 14.90
N SER A 134 -5.46 -4.04 15.14
CA SER A 134 -6.00 -4.48 16.43
C SER A 134 -6.79 -5.77 16.28
N ALA A 135 -6.19 -6.88 16.74
CA ALA A 135 -6.85 -8.19 16.73
C ALA A 135 -8.11 -8.24 17.61
N VAL A 136 -8.15 -7.46 18.71
CA VAL A 136 -9.31 -7.41 19.59
C VAL A 136 -10.51 -6.80 18.87
N CYS A 137 -10.33 -5.64 18.23
CA CYS A 137 -11.41 -4.98 17.49
C CYS A 137 -11.87 -5.83 16.29
N ALA A 138 -10.92 -6.47 15.60
CA ALA A 138 -11.20 -7.33 14.46
C ALA A 138 -12.13 -8.50 14.83
N VAL A 139 -11.91 -9.16 15.97
CA VAL A 139 -12.73 -10.28 16.41
C VAL A 139 -14.01 -9.83 17.12
N ALA A 140 -13.99 -8.72 17.85
CA ALA A 140 -15.12 -8.27 18.65
C ALA A 140 -16.19 -7.53 17.82
N ASN A 141 -15.78 -6.72 16.84
CA ASN A 141 -16.69 -5.78 16.17
C ASN A 141 -17.30 -6.36 14.88
N VAL A 142 -16.71 -7.41 14.30
CA VAL A 142 -17.18 -8.03 13.04
C VAL A 142 -17.03 -9.54 13.11
N ALA A 143 -18.07 -10.26 12.67
CA ALA A 143 -18.04 -11.74 12.63
C ALA A 143 -16.99 -12.29 11.65
N ASN A 144 -16.95 -11.76 10.41
CA ASN A 144 -15.94 -12.09 9.42
C ASN A 144 -15.34 -10.82 8.80
N VAL A 145 -14.16 -10.47 9.28
CA VAL A 145 -13.41 -9.26 8.91
C VAL A 145 -13.07 -9.24 7.42
N HIS A 146 -12.65 -10.37 6.86
CA HIS A 146 -12.25 -10.46 5.46
C HIS A 146 -13.44 -10.27 4.53
N LEU A 147 -14.57 -10.92 4.83
CA LEU A 147 -15.79 -10.80 4.02
C LEU A 147 -16.40 -9.39 4.11
N ALA A 148 -16.46 -8.81 5.31
CA ALA A 148 -16.99 -7.46 5.50
C ALA A 148 -16.15 -6.41 4.75
N THR A 149 -14.82 -6.52 4.82
CA THR A 149 -13.89 -5.64 4.09
C THR A 149 -14.04 -5.80 2.58
N TYR A 150 -14.21 -7.04 2.09
CA TYR A 150 -14.45 -7.32 0.67
C TYR A 150 -15.73 -6.65 0.16
N LEU A 151 -16.85 -6.82 0.87
CA LEU A 151 -18.14 -6.23 0.49
C LEU A 151 -18.11 -4.70 0.54
N LEU A 152 -17.45 -4.14 1.56
CA LEU A 152 -17.27 -2.71 1.68
C LEU A 152 -16.40 -2.17 0.53
N ALA A 153 -15.27 -2.81 0.23
CA ALA A 153 -14.41 -2.45 -0.88
C ALA A 153 -15.15 -2.47 -2.23
N GLN A 154 -15.99 -3.49 -2.45
CA GLN A 154 -16.82 -3.60 -3.64
C GLN A 154 -17.80 -2.42 -3.77
N THR A 155 -18.49 -2.06 -2.70
CA THR A 155 -19.46 -0.95 -2.72
C THR A 155 -18.77 0.41 -2.83
N THR A 156 -17.66 0.64 -2.13
CA THR A 156 -16.89 1.89 -2.24
C THR A 156 -16.28 2.07 -3.63
N LEU A 157 -15.75 1.01 -4.24
CA LEU A 157 -15.20 1.05 -5.59
C LEU A 157 -16.28 1.49 -6.58
N ARG A 158 -17.48 0.89 -6.51
CA ARG A 158 -18.63 1.24 -7.36
C ARG A 158 -19.06 2.68 -7.16
N ASN A 159 -19.21 3.13 -5.92
CA ASN A 159 -19.69 4.47 -5.61
C ASN A 159 -18.71 5.55 -6.07
N VAL A 160 -17.41 5.38 -5.81
CA VAL A 160 -16.39 6.35 -6.21
C VAL A 160 -16.27 6.38 -7.73
N LEU A 161 -16.11 5.22 -8.39
CA LEU A 161 -15.96 5.19 -9.85
C LEU A 161 -17.20 5.69 -10.60
N GLY A 162 -18.41 5.50 -10.04
CA GLY A 162 -19.65 6.04 -10.62
C GLY A 162 -19.71 7.58 -10.61
N THR A 163 -18.96 8.24 -9.73
CA THR A 163 -18.88 9.71 -9.67
C THR A 163 -17.79 10.30 -10.56
N GLN A 164 -16.89 9.46 -11.09
CA GLN A 164 -15.78 9.87 -11.94
C GLN A 164 -16.12 9.71 -13.42
N SER A 165 -15.51 10.56 -14.26
CA SER A 165 -15.56 10.41 -15.72
C SER A 165 -14.64 9.28 -16.20
N LEU A 166 -14.91 8.75 -17.40
CA LEU A 166 -14.06 7.69 -17.98
C LEU A 166 -12.62 8.17 -18.17
N SER A 167 -12.46 9.40 -18.67
CA SER A 167 -11.14 10.00 -18.91
C SER A 167 -10.32 10.10 -17.61
N GLN A 168 -10.95 10.53 -16.51
CA GLN A 168 -10.31 10.61 -15.19
C GLN A 168 -9.89 9.24 -14.66
N ILE A 169 -10.73 8.21 -14.86
CA ILE A 169 -10.39 6.83 -14.46
C ILE A 169 -9.14 6.32 -15.20
N LEU A 170 -8.98 6.69 -16.47
CA LEU A 170 -7.84 6.29 -17.29
C LEU A 170 -6.57 7.11 -16.98
N SER A 171 -6.70 8.42 -16.79
CA SER A 171 -5.56 9.34 -16.60
C SER A 171 -5.07 9.44 -15.15
N SER A 172 -6.01 9.49 -14.18
CA SER A 172 -5.76 9.85 -12.79
C SER A 172 -6.12 8.69 -11.85
N ARG A 173 -5.74 7.47 -12.22
CA ARG A 173 -6.04 6.25 -11.44
C ARG A 173 -5.46 6.28 -10.03
N GLU A 174 -4.30 6.92 -9.86
CA GLU A 174 -3.60 7.01 -8.57
C GLU A 174 -4.36 7.87 -7.57
N ASP A 175 -4.85 9.04 -8.01
CA ASP A 175 -5.66 9.95 -7.18
C ASP A 175 -6.97 9.30 -6.74
N ILE A 176 -7.63 8.58 -7.67
CA ILE A 176 -8.87 7.85 -7.38
C ILE A 176 -8.59 6.71 -6.39
N ALA A 177 -7.50 5.97 -6.59
CA ALA A 177 -7.11 4.89 -5.69
C ALA A 177 -6.78 5.41 -4.28
N HIS A 178 -6.11 6.57 -4.18
CA HIS A 178 -5.84 7.23 -2.90
C HIS A 178 -7.14 7.67 -2.20
N ASN A 179 -8.09 8.23 -2.94
CA ASN A 179 -9.39 8.61 -2.38
C ASN A 179 -10.15 7.38 -1.84
N ILE A 180 -10.19 6.27 -2.61
CA ILE A 180 -10.81 5.02 -2.16
C ILE A 180 -10.09 4.48 -0.92
N GLN A 181 -8.76 4.56 -0.86
CA GLN A 181 -7.98 4.16 0.31
C GLN A 181 -8.42 4.95 1.55
N VAL A 182 -8.54 6.27 1.47
CA VAL A 182 -8.95 7.12 2.61
C VAL A 182 -10.35 6.76 3.10
N ILE A 183 -11.30 6.57 2.17
CA ILE A 183 -12.67 6.18 2.50
C ILE A 183 -12.70 4.81 3.19
N LEU A 184 -11.98 3.83 2.65
CA LEU A 184 -11.92 2.49 3.21
C LEU A 184 -11.20 2.46 4.56
N ASP A 185 -10.11 3.20 4.72
CA ASP A 185 -9.36 3.24 5.97
C ASP A 185 -10.22 3.83 7.11
N ASN A 186 -10.96 4.91 6.84
CA ASN A 186 -11.86 5.52 7.82
C ASN A 186 -13.00 4.57 8.24
N ALA A 187 -13.62 3.87 7.28
CA ALA A 187 -14.70 2.95 7.57
C ALA A 187 -14.24 1.68 8.29
N THR A 188 -13.06 1.15 7.92
CA THR A 188 -12.51 -0.09 8.49
C THR A 188 -11.74 0.12 9.80
N TYR A 189 -11.48 1.37 10.19
CA TYR A 189 -10.83 1.72 11.46
C TYR A 189 -11.57 1.14 12.67
N GLN A 190 -12.91 1.16 12.66
CA GLN A 190 -13.72 0.58 13.74
C GLN A 190 -13.52 -0.93 13.89
N TRP A 191 -13.14 -1.62 12.81
CA TRP A 191 -12.86 -3.06 12.81
C TRP A 191 -11.40 -3.36 13.17
N GLY A 192 -10.57 -2.35 13.45
CA GLY A 192 -9.16 -2.52 13.77
C GLY A 192 -8.30 -2.90 12.57
N ILE A 193 -8.74 -2.57 11.36
CA ILE A 193 -8.01 -2.79 10.12
C ILE A 193 -7.35 -1.48 9.70
N LYS A 194 -6.14 -1.59 9.14
CA LYS A 194 -5.45 -0.49 8.47
C LYS A 194 -5.31 -0.81 6.99
N VAL A 195 -5.83 0.05 6.13
CA VAL A 195 -5.68 -0.10 4.67
C VAL A 195 -4.33 0.50 4.26
N ALA A 196 -3.47 -0.32 3.67
CA ALA A 196 -2.11 0.06 3.28
C ALA A 196 -2.10 0.76 1.91
N ARG A 197 -2.79 0.17 0.93
CA ARG A 197 -2.98 0.76 -0.40
C ARG A 197 -4.16 0.11 -1.12
N VAL A 198 -4.70 0.83 -2.10
CA VAL A 198 -5.68 0.32 -3.06
C VAL A 198 -5.06 0.46 -4.44
N GLU A 199 -5.22 -0.56 -5.28
CA GLU A 199 -4.74 -0.54 -6.67
C GLU A 199 -5.91 -0.88 -7.60
N ILE A 200 -6.12 -0.03 -8.61
CA ILE A 200 -7.05 -0.29 -9.72
C ILE A 200 -6.26 -1.08 -10.75
N LYS A 201 -6.72 -2.28 -11.10
CA LYS A 201 -5.96 -3.21 -11.94
C LYS A 201 -6.25 -2.97 -13.42
N ASP A 202 -7.38 -3.45 -13.92
CA ASP A 202 -7.80 -3.33 -15.31
C ASP A 202 -9.14 -2.59 -15.42
N VAL A 203 -9.25 -1.76 -16.47
CA VAL A 203 -10.49 -1.06 -16.86
C VAL A 203 -10.83 -1.51 -18.27
N ARG A 204 -11.89 -2.31 -18.41
CA ARG A 204 -12.36 -2.81 -19.70
C ARG A 204 -13.54 -1.97 -20.18
N ILE A 205 -13.45 -1.54 -21.42
CA ILE A 205 -14.45 -0.71 -22.11
C ILE A 205 -15.03 -1.55 -23.25
N PRO A 206 -16.31 -1.41 -23.61
CA PRO A 206 -16.88 -2.07 -24.78
C PRO A 206 -16.04 -1.85 -26.04
N VAL A 207 -15.81 -2.93 -26.80
CA VAL A 207 -14.92 -2.93 -27.98
C VAL A 207 -15.30 -1.85 -29.00
N GLN A 208 -16.60 -1.60 -29.18
CA GLN A 208 -17.09 -0.59 -30.11
C GLN A 208 -16.63 0.82 -29.72
N MET A 209 -16.69 1.16 -28.43
CA MET A 209 -16.25 2.46 -27.92
C MET A 209 -14.72 2.57 -27.91
N GLN A 210 -14.02 1.48 -27.57
CA GLN A 210 -12.56 1.46 -27.59
C GLN A 210 -12.01 1.80 -28.98
N ARG A 211 -12.65 1.31 -30.05
CA ARG A 211 -12.28 1.65 -31.44
C ARG A 211 -12.53 3.11 -31.76
N SER A 212 -13.70 3.65 -31.44
CA SER A 212 -14.02 5.06 -31.68
C SER A 212 -13.08 6.00 -30.92
N MET A 213 -12.80 5.69 -29.65
CA MET A 213 -11.89 6.48 -28.81
C MET A 213 -10.45 6.40 -29.30
N ALA A 214 -10.00 5.24 -29.80
CA ALA A 214 -8.69 5.10 -30.42
C ALA A 214 -8.56 5.96 -31.68
N ALA A 215 -9.57 5.95 -32.55
CA ALA A 215 -9.60 6.77 -33.76
C ALA A 215 -9.64 8.28 -33.44
N GLU A 216 -10.43 8.70 -32.45
CA GLU A 216 -10.49 10.09 -31.99
C GLU A 216 -9.16 10.55 -31.37
N ALA A 217 -8.53 9.69 -30.55
CA ALA A 217 -7.24 9.98 -29.94
C ALA A 217 -6.13 10.08 -30.98
N GLU A 218 -6.14 9.23 -32.02
CA GLU A 218 -5.20 9.28 -33.14
C GLU A 218 -5.36 10.59 -33.94
N ALA A 219 -6.60 10.93 -34.34
CA ALA A 219 -6.88 12.18 -35.04
C ALA A 219 -6.47 13.42 -34.23
N THR A 220 -6.74 13.42 -32.92
CA THR A 220 -6.35 14.52 -32.02
C THR A 220 -4.82 14.60 -31.87
N ARG A 221 -4.13 13.46 -31.80
CA ARG A 221 -2.67 13.40 -31.67
C ARG A 221 -1.99 13.86 -32.96
N GLU A 222 -2.51 13.46 -34.13
CA GLU A 222 -2.03 13.95 -35.42
C GLU A 222 -2.28 15.46 -35.59
N GLY A 223 -3.48 15.93 -35.22
CA GLY A 223 -3.80 17.36 -35.25
C GLY A 223 -2.87 18.17 -34.37
N ARG A 224 -2.64 17.74 -33.13
CA ARG A 224 -1.68 18.37 -32.21
C ARG A 224 -0.26 18.34 -32.75
N ALA A 225 0.17 17.22 -33.34
CA ALA A 225 1.50 17.12 -33.94
C ALA A 225 1.69 18.15 -35.07
N LYS A 226 0.68 18.34 -35.93
CA LYS A 226 0.72 19.36 -37.01
C LYS A 226 0.79 20.79 -36.47
N VAL A 227 0.02 21.11 -35.42
CA VAL A 227 0.06 22.44 -34.78
C VAL A 227 1.44 22.70 -34.17
N VAL A 228 1.98 21.73 -33.42
CA VAL A 228 3.32 21.85 -32.81
C VAL A 228 4.41 21.98 -33.89
N ALA A 229 4.30 21.27 -35.01
CA ALA A 229 5.22 21.39 -36.13
C ALA A 229 5.15 22.79 -36.76
N ALA A 230 3.95 23.30 -37.04
CA ALA A 230 3.77 24.64 -37.61
C ALA A 230 4.25 25.76 -36.66
N GLU A 231 3.97 25.64 -35.36
CA GLU A 231 4.49 26.56 -34.35
C GLU A 231 6.02 26.49 -34.25
N GLY A 232 6.58 25.28 -34.35
CA GLY A 232 8.02 25.04 -34.43
C GLY A 232 8.65 25.73 -35.63
N GLU A 233 8.07 25.60 -36.82
CA GLU A 233 8.52 26.26 -38.06
C GLU A 233 8.41 27.79 -37.97
N MET A 234 7.32 28.31 -37.40
CA MET A 234 7.14 29.75 -37.20
C MET A 234 8.19 30.31 -36.23
N ASN A 235 8.42 29.62 -35.10
CA ASN A 235 9.44 30.01 -34.12
C ASN A 235 10.85 29.94 -34.72
N ALA A 236 11.18 28.88 -35.46
CA ALA A 236 12.44 28.76 -36.16
C ALA A 236 12.63 29.90 -37.17
N SER A 237 11.61 30.22 -37.96
CA SER A 237 11.64 31.32 -38.93
C SER A 237 11.85 32.67 -38.26
N ARG A 238 11.24 32.91 -37.09
CA ARG A 238 11.43 34.15 -36.32
C ARG A 238 12.87 34.30 -35.83
N VAL A 239 13.45 33.22 -35.29
CA VAL A 239 14.85 33.19 -34.84
C VAL A 239 15.81 33.38 -36.02
N LEU A 240 15.57 32.71 -37.14
CA LEU A 240 16.37 32.87 -38.37
C LEU A 240 16.31 34.29 -38.91
N LYS A 241 15.13 34.93 -38.90
CA LYS A 241 14.99 36.35 -39.29
C LYS A 241 15.82 37.25 -38.39
N GLN A 242 15.76 37.06 -37.07
CA GLN A 242 16.55 37.85 -36.13
C GLN A 242 18.06 37.62 -36.32
N ALA A 243 18.48 36.37 -36.51
CA ALA A 243 19.87 36.05 -36.83
C ALA A 243 20.33 36.68 -38.15
N SER A 244 19.47 36.73 -39.16
CA SER A 244 19.77 37.38 -40.45
C SER A 244 19.96 38.89 -40.30
N LEU A 245 19.15 39.56 -39.47
CA LEU A 245 19.30 41.00 -39.21
C LEU A 245 20.66 41.29 -38.54
N VAL A 246 21.01 40.50 -37.51
CA VAL A 246 22.31 40.63 -36.83
C VAL A 246 23.47 40.34 -37.77
N LEU A 247 23.35 39.36 -38.66
CA LEU A 247 24.37 39.08 -39.68
C LEU A 247 24.52 40.22 -40.70
N SER A 248 23.43 40.88 -41.08
CA SER A 248 23.47 42.00 -42.02
C SER A 248 24.11 43.25 -41.43
N GLU A 249 24.05 43.45 -40.11
CA GLU A 249 24.72 44.56 -39.44
C GLU A 249 26.25 44.50 -39.58
N SER A 250 26.84 43.31 -39.77
CA SER A 250 28.29 43.14 -39.93
C SER A 250 28.63 42.23 -41.11
N PRO A 251 29.14 42.75 -42.24
CA PRO A 251 29.48 41.94 -43.42
C PRO A 251 30.58 40.91 -43.15
N ALA A 252 31.46 41.15 -42.17
CA ALA A 252 32.48 40.18 -41.75
C ALA A 252 31.88 38.92 -41.12
N ALA A 253 30.70 39.01 -40.47
CA ALA A 253 30.03 37.87 -39.86
C ALA A 253 29.51 36.87 -40.91
N LEU A 254 29.05 37.36 -42.07
CA LEU A 254 28.66 36.51 -43.20
C LEU A 254 29.86 35.74 -43.77
N GLN A 255 31.03 36.37 -43.88
CA GLN A 255 32.26 35.71 -44.31
C GLN A 255 32.71 34.62 -43.32
N LEU A 256 32.65 34.88 -42.01
CA LEU A 256 32.97 33.86 -41.01
C LEU A 256 31.99 32.69 -41.03
N ARG A 257 30.68 32.96 -41.18
CA ARG A 257 29.66 31.91 -41.36
C ARG A 257 29.97 31.07 -42.60
N TYR A 258 30.34 31.71 -43.71
CA TYR A 258 30.70 31.04 -44.96
C TYR A 258 31.91 30.11 -44.79
N LEU A 259 32.96 30.57 -44.10
CA LEU A 259 34.13 29.73 -43.78
C LEU A 259 33.77 28.57 -42.85
N GLN A 260 32.87 28.78 -41.88
CA GLN A 260 32.36 27.71 -41.01
C GLN A 260 31.58 26.66 -41.80
N THR A 261 30.69 27.05 -42.72
CA THR A 261 29.97 26.09 -43.57
C THR A 261 30.92 25.32 -44.48
N LEU A 262 31.97 25.96 -45.01
CA LEU A 262 33.00 25.27 -45.78
C LEU A 262 33.76 24.25 -44.94
N ALA A 263 34.06 24.59 -43.68
CA ALA A 263 34.73 23.66 -42.76
C ALA A 263 33.85 22.45 -42.43
N THR A 264 32.54 22.63 -42.18
CA THR A 264 31.62 21.50 -41.96
C THR A 264 31.42 20.65 -43.21
N LEU A 265 31.30 21.26 -44.39
CA LEU A 265 31.21 20.53 -45.66
C LEU A 265 32.49 19.75 -46.00
N ALA A 266 33.67 20.28 -45.62
CA ALA A 266 34.93 19.57 -45.78
C ALA A 266 35.04 18.34 -44.84
N THR A 267 34.33 18.33 -43.72
CA THR A 267 34.28 17.19 -42.79
C THR A 267 33.25 16.12 -43.17
N GLU A 268 32.11 16.48 -43.75
CA GLU A 268 31.14 15.51 -44.28
C GLU A 268 31.57 15.03 -45.68
N LYS A 269 32.01 13.77 -45.79
CA LYS A 269 32.44 13.11 -47.04
C LYS A 269 31.35 13.09 -48.13
N SER A 270 31.10 14.21 -48.79
CA SER A 270 30.17 14.33 -49.92
C SER A 270 30.94 14.62 -51.21
N SER A 271 30.72 13.81 -52.25
CA SER A 271 31.52 13.78 -53.49
C SER A 271 31.14 14.84 -54.53
N THR A 272 30.17 15.70 -54.23
CA THR A 272 29.68 16.74 -55.16
C THR A 272 29.61 18.08 -54.42
N ILE A 273 30.62 18.92 -54.60
CA ILE A 273 30.70 20.25 -53.98
C ILE A 273 30.07 21.27 -54.93
N VAL A 274 28.84 21.71 -54.64
CA VAL A 274 28.20 22.80 -55.37
C VAL A 274 28.63 24.12 -54.73
N PHE A 275 29.37 24.94 -55.47
CA PHE A 275 29.82 26.27 -55.02
C PHE A 275 28.78 27.34 -55.37
N PRO A 276 28.04 27.90 -54.40
CA PRO A 276 27.24 29.09 -54.63
C PRO A 276 28.18 30.31 -54.67
N LEU A 277 28.48 30.82 -55.86
CA LEU A 277 29.23 32.07 -56.01
C LEU A 277 28.29 33.26 -55.76
N PRO A 278 28.67 34.22 -54.90
CA PRO A 278 27.86 35.41 -54.64
C PRO A 278 27.76 36.28 -55.91
N MET A 279 26.55 36.72 -56.25
CA MET A 279 26.22 37.49 -57.46
C MET A 279 27.09 38.74 -57.69
N ASN A 280 27.64 39.32 -56.62
CA ASN A 280 28.53 40.48 -56.68
C ASN A 280 29.84 40.19 -57.44
N ILE A 281 30.36 38.95 -57.38
CA ILE A 281 31.56 38.54 -58.12
C ILE A 281 31.22 38.31 -59.60
N LEU A 282 30.03 37.78 -59.90
CA LEU A 282 29.55 37.58 -61.28
C LEU A 282 29.31 38.91 -62.01
N GLN A 283 28.76 39.92 -61.33
CA GLN A 283 28.54 41.25 -61.92
C GLN A 283 29.85 41.96 -62.31
N GLY A 284 30.92 41.81 -61.51
CA GLY A 284 32.24 42.35 -61.84
C GLY A 284 32.87 41.72 -63.09
N LEU A 285 32.55 40.45 -63.36
CA LEU A 285 33.06 39.72 -64.53
C LEU A 285 32.28 40.07 -65.82
N HIS A 286 30.97 40.33 -65.72
CA HIS A 286 30.16 40.74 -66.87
C HIS A 286 30.46 42.18 -67.33
N MET A 287 30.88 43.07 -66.42
CA MET A 287 31.22 44.46 -66.74
C MET A 287 32.54 44.60 -67.52
N SER A 288 33.40 43.56 -67.52
CA SER A 288 34.69 43.57 -68.24
C SER A 288 34.58 43.26 -69.74
N THR A 289 33.42 42.85 -70.26
CA THR A 289 33.28 42.29 -71.62
C THR A 289 32.45 43.15 -72.58
N GLY A 290 32.35 44.45 -72.33
CA GLY A 290 31.44 45.35 -73.06
C GLY A 290 32.02 46.69 -73.48
N ASN A 291 33.19 46.75 -74.12
CA ASN A 291 33.52 47.90 -74.99
C ASN A 291 34.68 47.62 -75.97
N LYS A 292 34.36 47.25 -77.21
CA LYS A 292 35.21 47.52 -78.39
C LYS A 292 34.33 47.83 -79.60
N LYS A 293 34.12 49.12 -79.88
CA LYS A 293 33.82 49.63 -81.24
C LYS A 293 35.16 49.94 -81.92
N PRO A 294 35.42 49.51 -83.16
CA PRO A 294 36.52 50.06 -83.94
C PRO A 294 36.07 51.35 -84.64
N SER A 295 36.94 52.36 -84.60
CA SER A 295 36.89 53.54 -85.44
C SER A 295 37.57 53.24 -86.79
N HIS A 296 36.78 53.21 -87.87
CA HIS A 296 37.00 53.92 -89.13
C HIS A 296 35.82 53.63 -90.07
#